data_AF-A0A482X635-F1
#
_entry.id   AF-A0A482X635-F1
#
_cell.length_a   1.000
_cell.length_b   1.000
_cell.length_c   1.000
_cell.angle_alpha   90.00
_cell.angle_beta   90.00
_cell.angle_gamma   90.00
#
_symmetry.space_group_name_H-M   'P 1'
#
loop_
_entity.id
_entity.type
_entity.pdbx_description
1 polymer ?
#
loop_
_entity_poly.entity_id
_entity_poly.type
_entity_poly.pdbx_seq_one_letter_code
_entity_poly.pdbx_strand_id
1 'polypeptide(L)'
;IFCDEDVWYAGQPIGIIVADSWDLANRAACEVKVEFTDLKKPLITVSNVLETKDPTRIIPLGEVKAKLKKDNIKHVIKGRMELGKQYHFTMEPQTCLCIPKEDGIEVISSTQWPHNVQSAVSVALGIPTNKYA
;
A
#
# COMPACT_ATOMS: atom_id res chain seq x y z
N ILE A 1 3.24 6.73 10.29
CA ILE A 1 4.23 6.30 9.27
C ILE A 1 4.62 4.86 9.54
N PHE A 2 5.13 4.59 10.74
CA PHE A 2 5.27 3.23 11.25
C PHE A 2 3.97 2.76 11.92
N CYS A 3 3.82 1.44 12.02
CA CYS A 3 2.79 0.81 12.85
C CYS A 3 2.92 1.24 14.31
N ASP A 4 1.80 1.57 14.97
CA ASP A 4 1.76 2.01 16.38
C ASP A 4 1.24 0.89 17.30
N GLU A 5 0.33 0.03 16.83
CA GLU A 5 -0.24 -1.09 17.61
C GLU A 5 -0.57 -2.30 16.73
N ASP A 6 -1.47 -2.12 15.75
CA ASP A 6 -1.95 -3.18 14.87
C ASP A 6 -1.20 -3.24 13.53
N VAL A 7 -0.80 -4.45 13.12
CA VAL A 7 -0.32 -4.73 11.77
C VAL A 7 -1.45 -5.26 10.89
N TRP A 8 -1.74 -4.53 9.81
CA TRP A 8 -2.90 -4.77 8.95
C TRP A 8 -2.59 -5.66 7.75
N TYR A 9 -1.35 -5.68 7.28
CA TYR A 9 -0.93 -6.46 6.12
C TYR A 9 0.55 -6.87 6.20
N ALA A 10 0.88 -7.97 5.53
CA ALA A 10 2.26 -8.43 5.42
C ALA A 10 3.10 -7.41 4.64
N GLY A 11 4.22 -6.97 5.23
CA GLY A 11 5.11 -5.95 4.67
C GLY A 11 4.82 -4.52 5.13
N GLN A 12 3.87 -4.30 6.05
CA GLN A 12 3.68 -2.99 6.68
C GLN A 12 4.94 -2.60 7.49
N PRO A 13 5.51 -1.39 7.30
CA PRO A 13 6.68 -0.96 8.06
C PRO A 13 6.40 -0.79 9.57
N ILE A 14 7.20 -1.46 10.40
CA ILE A 14 7.15 -1.36 11.87
C ILE A 14 8.17 -0.35 12.40
N GLY A 15 9.28 -0.16 11.70
CA GLY A 15 10.34 0.77 12.09
C GLY A 15 11.42 0.86 11.02
N ILE A 16 12.53 1.53 11.35
CA ILE A 16 13.69 1.69 10.49
C ILE A 16 14.98 1.47 11.29
N ILE A 17 15.95 0.78 10.69
CA ILE A 17 17.30 0.65 11.23
C ILE A 17 18.21 1.62 10.49
N VAL A 18 19.00 2.38 11.24
CA VAL A 18 20.00 3.32 10.72
C VAL A 18 21.38 2.84 11.15
N ALA A 19 22.32 2.77 10.21
CA ALA A 19 23.67 2.30 10.45
C ALA A 19 24.66 2.97 9.48
N ASP A 20 25.96 2.89 9.78
CA ASP A 20 27.03 3.49 8.96
C ASP A 20 27.22 2.82 7.59
N SER A 21 26.64 1.63 7.38
CA SER A 21 26.67 0.92 6.10
C SER A 21 25.37 0.16 5.85
N TRP A 22 25.05 0.00 4.57
CA TRP A 22 23.87 -0.75 4.12
C TRP A 22 23.89 -2.21 4.59
N ASP A 23 25.05 -2.89 4.51
CA ASP A 23 25.21 -4.27 4.96
C ASP A 23 25.00 -4.44 6.47
N LEU A 24 25.41 -3.44 7.27
CA LEU A 24 25.17 -3.46 8.72
C LEU A 24 23.69 -3.25 9.03
N ALA A 25 23.04 -2.28 8.38
CA ALA A 25 21.62 -2.02 8.56
C ALA A 25 20.76 -3.25 8.24
N ASN A 26 21.04 -3.95 7.12
CA ASN A 26 20.28 -5.15 6.75
C ASN A 26 20.51 -6.32 7.71
N ARG A 27 21.75 -6.58 8.11
CA ARG A 27 22.02 -7.64 9.09
C ARG A 27 21.33 -7.36 10.41
N ALA A 28 21.41 -6.12 10.90
CA ALA A 28 20.75 -5.72 12.12
C ALA A 28 19.21 -5.81 12.00
N ALA A 29 18.62 -5.47 10.85
CA ALA A 29 17.20 -5.62 10.61
C ALA A 29 16.73 -7.09 10.69
N CYS A 30 17.55 -8.05 10.24
CA CYS A 30 17.25 -9.48 10.36
C CYS A 30 17.26 -10.01 11.80
N GLU A 31 17.95 -9.32 12.72
CA GLU A 31 18.02 -9.71 14.13
C GLU A 31 16.83 -9.16 14.95
N VAL A 32 16.03 -8.25 14.38
CA VAL A 32 14.86 -7.69 15.05
C VAL A 32 13.79 -8.78 15.19
N LYS A 33 13.46 -9.12 16.44
CA LYS A 33 12.37 -10.03 16.77
C LYS A 33 11.11 -9.25 17.08
N VAL A 34 10.04 -9.54 16.35
CA VAL A 34 8.71 -8.97 16.58
C VAL A 34 7.78 -10.10 16.98
N GLU A 35 7.13 -9.94 18.12
CA GLU A 35 6.12 -10.86 18.62
C GLU A 35 4.72 -10.31 18.32
N PHE A 36 3.83 -11.18 17.85
CA PHE A 36 2.45 -10.82 17.53
C PHE A 36 1.51 -11.60 18.43
N THR A 37 0.54 -10.91 19.03
CA THR A 37 -0.55 -11.51 19.80
C THR A 37 -1.88 -11.30 19.09
N ASP A 38 -2.94 -11.95 19.57
CA ASP A 38 -4.32 -11.70 19.15
C ASP A 38 -4.58 -11.80 17.64
N LEU A 39 -3.96 -12.80 17.01
CA LEU A 39 -4.01 -13.03 15.57
C LEU A 39 -5.45 -13.25 15.08
N LYS A 40 -5.95 -12.30 14.31
CA LYS A 40 -7.24 -12.40 13.60
C LYS A 40 -7.03 -13.13 12.26
N LYS A 41 -8.04 -13.86 11.82
CA LYS A 41 -8.02 -14.51 10.50
C LYS A 41 -7.99 -13.43 9.39
N PRO A 42 -6.93 -13.35 8.57
CA PRO A 42 -6.84 -12.33 7.53
C PRO A 42 -7.77 -12.62 6.35
N LEU A 43 -8.27 -11.56 5.71
CA LEU A 43 -9.03 -11.64 4.46
C LEU A 43 -8.06 -11.52 3.28
N ILE A 44 -7.64 -12.66 2.73
CA ILE A 44 -6.57 -12.70 1.71
C ILE A 44 -7.13 -12.60 0.28
N THR A 45 -8.29 -13.22 0.03
CA THR A 45 -8.88 -13.30 -1.31
C THR A 45 -10.10 -12.40 -1.46
N VAL A 46 -10.40 -12.00 -2.70
CA VAL A 46 -11.64 -11.27 -3.02
C VAL A 46 -12.86 -12.05 -2.55
N SER A 47 -12.88 -13.38 -2.70
CA SER A 47 -13.98 -14.22 -2.21
C SER A 47 -14.17 -14.11 -0.70
N ASN A 48 -13.11 -14.08 0.11
CA ASN A 48 -13.25 -13.90 1.56
C ASN A 48 -13.83 -12.53 1.91
N VAL A 49 -13.49 -11.48 1.16
CA VAL A 49 -14.08 -10.15 1.35
C VAL A 49 -15.55 -10.13 0.93
N LEU A 50 -15.92 -10.83 -0.16
CA LEU A 50 -17.32 -10.93 -0.58
C LEU A 50 -18.20 -11.67 0.44
N GLU A 51 -17.64 -12.68 1.11
CA GLU A 51 -18.32 -13.43 2.17
C GLU A 51 -18.68 -12.58 3.39
N THR A 52 -17.91 -11.53 3.71
CA THR A 52 -18.23 -10.63 4.83
C THR A 52 -19.44 -9.75 4.55
N LYS A 53 -19.83 -9.59 3.28
CA LYS A 53 -20.91 -8.69 2.82
C LYS A 53 -20.76 -7.25 3.33
N ASP A 54 -19.52 -6.82 3.59
CA ASP A 54 -19.22 -5.48 4.08
C ASP A 54 -19.42 -4.45 2.94
N PRO A 55 -20.44 -3.57 3.04
CA PRO A 55 -20.75 -2.61 1.98
C PRO A 55 -19.68 -1.53 1.82
N THR A 56 -18.78 -1.35 2.80
CA THR A 56 -17.67 -0.38 2.69
C THR A 56 -16.55 -0.88 1.78
N ARG A 57 -16.50 -2.19 1.51
CA ARG A 57 -15.45 -2.84 0.70
C ARG A 57 -15.93 -3.31 -0.67
N ILE A 58 -17.25 -3.33 -0.90
CA ILE A 58 -17.86 -3.90 -2.10
C ILE A 58 -18.65 -2.80 -2.82
N ILE A 59 -18.12 -2.35 -3.96
CA ILE A 59 -18.79 -1.38 -4.83
C ILE A 59 -19.27 -2.12 -6.09
N PRO A 60 -20.57 -2.42 -6.22
CA PRO A 60 -21.09 -3.06 -7.42
C PRO A 60 -21.07 -2.08 -8.60
N LEU A 61 -20.48 -2.50 -9.72
CA LEU A 61 -20.43 -1.73 -10.96
C LEU A 61 -21.21 -2.47 -12.05
N GLY A 62 -22.11 -1.74 -12.75
CA GLY A 62 -22.71 -2.23 -13.99
C GLY A 62 -23.86 -3.24 -13.84
N GLU A 63 -24.66 -3.19 -12.77
CA GLU A 63 -25.86 -4.02 -12.69
C GLU A 63 -26.93 -3.55 -13.69
N VAL A 64 -26.96 -4.17 -14.87
CA VAL A 64 -28.05 -3.98 -15.83
C VAL A 64 -29.12 -5.03 -15.54
N LYS A 65 -30.19 -4.61 -14.87
CA LYS A 65 -31.36 -5.48 -14.66
C LYS A 65 -31.96 -5.88 -16.00
N ALA A 66 -32.08 -7.18 -16.24
CA ALA A 66 -32.69 -7.70 -17.44
C ALA A 66 -34.13 -7.17 -17.57
N LYS A 67 -34.41 -6.39 -18.63
CA LYS A 67 -35.76 -5.92 -18.94
C LYS A 67 -36.54 -7.07 -19.60
N LEU A 68 -37.20 -7.86 -18.76
CA LEU A 68 -38.15 -8.94 -19.07
C LEU A 68 -37.52 -10.17 -19.77
N LYS A 69 -37.96 -11.38 -19.35
CA LYS A 69 -37.83 -12.59 -20.17
C LYS A 69 -38.63 -12.34 -21.45
N LYS A 70 -37.97 -11.95 -22.52
CA LYS A 70 -38.57 -11.98 -23.86
C LYS A 70 -38.44 -13.39 -24.40
N ASP A 71 -39.45 -13.85 -25.13
CA ASP A 71 -39.48 -15.16 -25.81
C ASP A 71 -38.35 -15.34 -26.84
N ASN A 72 -37.61 -14.27 -27.15
CA ASN A 72 -36.50 -14.25 -28.10
C ASN A 72 -35.11 -14.53 -27.45
N ILE A 73 -35.04 -14.92 -26.18
CA ILE A 73 -33.76 -15.28 -25.53
C ILE A 73 -33.41 -16.73 -25.86
N LYS A 74 -32.49 -16.92 -26.81
CA LYS A 74 -32.06 -18.27 -27.25
C LYS A 74 -30.98 -18.91 -26.36
N HIS A 75 -30.12 -18.09 -25.73
CA HIS A 75 -28.98 -18.55 -24.93
C HIS A 75 -28.79 -17.69 -23.69
N VAL A 76 -28.38 -18.31 -22.58
CA VAL A 76 -27.98 -17.64 -21.34
C VAL A 76 -26.55 -18.04 -21.04
N ILE A 77 -25.64 -17.06 -21.01
CA ILE A 77 -24.23 -17.28 -20.66
C ILE A 77 -24.03 -16.85 -19.22
N LYS A 78 -23.48 -17.75 -18.40
CA LYS A 78 -23.07 -17.47 -17.03
C LYS A 78 -21.58 -17.75 -16.93
N GLY A 79 -20.84 -16.84 -16.30
CA GLY A 79 -19.41 -16.99 -16.11
C GLY A 79 -18.91 -16.10 -14.98
N ARG A 80 -17.72 -16.43 -14.50
CA ARG A 80 -16.93 -15.62 -13.58
C ARG A 80 -15.57 -15.40 -14.23
N MET A 81 -15.09 -14.17 -14.20
CA MET A 81 -13.76 -13.80 -14.63
C MET A 81 -13.00 -13.22 -13.45
N GLU A 82 -11.78 -13.66 -13.24
CA GLU A 82 -10.85 -13.11 -12.27
C GLU A 82 -9.62 -12.59 -13.00
N LEU A 83 -9.22 -11.36 -12.67
CA LEU A 83 -8.00 -10.75 -13.17
C LEU A 83 -6.95 -10.82 -12.08
N GLY A 84 -5.78 -11.35 -12.42
CA GLY A 84 -4.66 -11.49 -11.51
C GLY A 84 -4.00 -10.16 -11.16
N LYS A 85 -3.03 -10.23 -10.24
CA LYS A 85 -2.18 -9.09 -9.87
C LYS A 85 -1.02 -8.97 -10.85
N GLN A 86 -0.51 -7.75 -11.00
CA GLN A 86 0.72 -7.47 -11.74
C GLN A 86 1.64 -6.62 -10.88
N TYR A 87 2.93 -6.95 -10.88
CA TYR A 87 3.95 -6.14 -10.22
C TYR A 87 4.61 -5.23 -11.25
N HIS A 88 4.90 -3.98 -10.87
CA HIS A 88 5.47 -2.98 -11.79
C HIS A 88 6.84 -3.40 -12.35
N PHE A 89 7.68 -3.99 -11.49
CA PHE A 89 9.01 -4.49 -11.86
C PHE A 89 9.88 -3.43 -12.56
N THR A 90 9.91 -2.22 -11.99
CA THR A 90 10.79 -1.14 -12.48
C THR A 90 12.25 -1.56 -12.31
N MET A 91 13.08 -1.21 -13.30
CA MET A 91 14.51 -1.54 -13.26
C MET A 91 15.24 -0.81 -12.12
N GLU A 92 14.83 0.42 -11.82
CA GLU A 92 15.24 1.13 -10.62
C GLU A 92 14.23 0.82 -9.47
N PRO A 93 14.70 0.28 -8.33
CA PRO A 93 13.89 0.14 -7.13
C PRO A 93 13.61 1.50 -6.47
N GLN A 94 12.60 1.54 -5.62
CA GLN A 94 12.26 2.73 -4.83
C GLN A 94 13.47 3.19 -4.00
N THR A 95 13.95 4.40 -4.26
CA THR A 95 15.17 4.96 -3.67
C THR A 95 14.95 6.42 -3.29
N CYS A 96 15.55 6.84 -2.17
CA CYS A 96 15.47 8.21 -1.67
C CYS A 96 16.76 8.57 -0.92
N LEU A 97 17.26 9.79 -1.13
CA LEU A 97 18.35 10.40 -0.38
C LEU A 97 17.85 11.69 0.27
N CYS A 98 18.03 11.80 1.58
CA CYS A 98 17.64 12.96 2.35
C CYS A 98 18.89 13.64 2.92
N ILE A 99 19.08 14.93 2.61
CA ILE A 99 20.23 15.73 3.02
C ILE A 99 19.73 16.86 3.93
N PRO A 100 19.99 16.79 5.25
CA PRO A 100 19.67 17.88 6.16
C PRO A 100 20.45 19.16 5.79
N LYS A 101 19.76 20.30 5.80
CA LYS A 101 20.32 21.65 5.59
C LYS A 101 20.01 22.53 6.82
N GLU A 102 20.66 23.69 6.94
CA GLU A 102 20.44 24.60 8.09
C GLU A 102 18.97 25.01 8.24
N ASP A 103 18.31 25.33 7.11
CA ASP A 103 16.93 25.83 7.09
C ASP A 103 15.88 24.78 6.72
N GLY A 104 16.27 23.52 6.52
CA GLY A 104 15.34 22.51 5.99
C GLY A 104 15.97 21.17 5.62
N ILE A 105 15.37 20.51 4.65
CA ILE A 105 15.84 19.22 4.14
C ILE A 105 15.75 19.21 2.62
N GLU A 106 16.79 18.72 1.96
CA GLU A 106 16.76 18.41 0.53
C GLU A 106 16.48 16.91 0.35
N VAL A 107 15.54 16.58 -0.53
CA VAL A 107 15.12 15.20 -0.74
C VAL A 107 15.13 14.84 -2.22
N ILE A 108 16.04 13.94 -2.58
CA ILE A 108 16.18 13.39 -3.93
C ILE A 108 15.52 12.01 -3.93
N SER A 109 14.44 11.84 -4.69
CA SER A 109 13.63 10.61 -4.67
C SER A 109 13.26 10.14 -6.07
N SER A 110 13.29 8.83 -6.31
CA SER A 110 12.72 8.21 -7.51
C SER A 110 11.20 8.18 -7.37
N THR A 111 10.54 9.26 -7.83
CA THR A 111 9.09 9.47 -7.70
C THR A 111 8.48 10.07 -8.95
N GLN A 112 7.21 9.75 -9.20
CA GLN A 112 6.41 10.37 -10.25
C GLN A 112 5.70 11.65 -9.77
N TRP A 113 5.64 11.88 -8.45
CA TRP A 113 4.83 12.96 -7.85
C TRP A 113 5.61 13.68 -6.74
N PRO A 114 6.56 14.58 -7.09
CA PRO A 114 7.43 15.25 -6.11
C PRO A 114 6.67 16.07 -5.06
N HIS A 115 5.55 16.71 -5.43
CA HIS A 115 4.73 17.47 -4.50
C HIS A 115 4.14 16.63 -3.34
N ASN A 116 3.84 15.35 -3.58
CA ASN A 116 3.34 14.44 -2.55
C ASN A 116 4.45 14.05 -1.58
N VAL A 117 5.67 13.84 -2.09
CA VAL A 117 6.84 13.58 -1.25
C VAL A 117 7.10 14.78 -0.35
N GLN A 118 7.12 15.99 -0.91
CA GLN A 118 7.27 17.23 -0.17
C GLN A 118 6.22 17.34 0.96
N SER A 119 4.94 17.20 0.64
CA SER A 119 3.86 17.28 1.63
C SER A 119 4.00 16.22 2.73
N ALA A 120 4.28 14.97 2.36
CA ALA A 120 4.45 13.87 3.30
C ALA A 120 5.63 14.09 4.25
N VAL A 121 6.78 14.55 3.75
CA VAL A 121 7.96 14.84 4.57
C VAL A 121 7.70 16.01 5.52
N SER A 122 7.05 17.07 5.06
CA SER A 122 6.67 18.20 5.90
C SER A 122 5.77 17.80 7.06
N VAL A 123 4.74 16.99 6.79
CA VAL A 123 3.85 16.45 7.84
C VAL A 123 4.61 15.53 8.79
N ALA A 124 5.49 14.67 8.27
CA ALA A 124 6.28 13.74 9.07
C ALA A 124 7.21 14.45 10.06
N LEU A 125 7.86 15.52 9.62
CA LEU A 125 8.83 16.28 10.42
C LEU A 125 8.18 17.43 11.20
N GLY A 126 6.90 17.73 10.97
CA GLY A 126 6.22 18.87 11.56
C GLY A 126 6.78 20.22 11.10
N ILE A 127 7.33 20.30 9.88
CA ILE A 127 7.92 21.53 9.32
C ILE A 127 7.03 22.13 8.22
N PRO A 128 7.09 23.46 7.99
CA PRO A 128 6.42 24.07 6.86
C PRO A 128 6.89 23.52 5.51
N THR A 129 5.98 23.46 4.53
CA THR A 129 6.25 22.95 3.17
C THR A 129 7.34 23.72 2.42
N ASN A 130 7.53 25.00 2.73
CA ASN A 130 8.57 25.83 2.14
C ASN A 130 9.99 25.57 2.68
N LYS A 131 10.15 24.70 3.69
CA LYS A 131 11.44 24.24 4.22
C LYS A 131 11.93 22.93 3.57
N TYR A 132 11.27 22.49 2.52
CA TYR A 132 11.65 21.34 1.70
C TYR A 132 12.25 21.84 0.39
N ALA A 133 13.44 21.35 0.06
CA ALA A 133 14.14 21.63 -1.21
C ALA A 133 14.17 20.38 -2.09
#